data_AF-A0A2S6CQA3-F1
#
_entry.id   AF-A0A2S6CQA3-F1
#
_cell.length_a   1.000
_cell.length_b   1.000
_cell.length_c   1.000
_cell.angle_alpha   90.00
_cell.angle_beta   90.00
_cell.angle_gamma   90.00
#
_symmetry.space_group_name_H-M   'P 1'
#
loop_
_entity.id
_entity.type
_entity.pdbx_description
1 polymer ?
#
loop_
_entity_poly.entity_id
_entity_poly.type
_entity_poly.pdbx_seq_one_letter_code
_entity_poly.pdbx_strand_id
1 'polypeptide(L)' 'MSNNIKTRIENFNNGRNPELLKLKYKKLATDPFSFFRGTCHLFYEDFPQNSLMNLAPLTWICGDLHYE' A
#
# COMPACT_ATOMS: atom_id res chain seq x y z
N MET A 1 5.17 9.06 -17.74
CA MET A 1 5.10 10.05 -16.64
C MET A 1 6.15 9.69 -15.61
N SER A 2 6.77 10.68 -14.95
CA SER A 2 7.62 10.39 -13.78
C SER A 2 6.79 9.62 -12.75
N ASN A 3 7.13 8.35 -12.52
CA ASN A 3 6.47 7.46 -11.55
C ASN A 3 6.84 7.89 -10.13
N ASN A 4 6.43 9.09 -9.74
CA ASN A 4 6.77 9.65 -8.44
C ASN A 4 5.96 8.95 -7.35
N ILE A 5 6.62 8.06 -6.61
CA ILE A 5 6.04 7.30 -5.49
C ILE A 5 5.43 8.25 -4.43
N LYS A 6 6.05 9.40 -4.17
CA LYS A 6 5.50 10.39 -3.22
C LYS A 6 4.11 10.85 -3.66
N THR A 7 3.95 11.21 -4.94
CA THR A 7 2.66 11.66 -5.47
C THR A 7 1.60 10.56 -5.39
N ARG A 8 1.95 9.31 -5.68
CA ARG A 8 1.05 8.15 -5.55
C ARG A 8 0.58 7.99 -4.11
N ILE A 9 1.51 8.02 -3.15
CA ILE A 9 1.19 7.94 -1.71
C ILE A 9 0.32 9.12 -1.27
N GLU A 10 0.62 10.35 -1.69
CA GLU A 10 -0.16 11.53 -1.35
C GLU A 10 -1.60 11.44 -1.88
N ASN A 11 -1.76 11.00 -3.14
CA ASN A 11 -3.07 10.79 -3.76
C ASN A 11 -3.87 9.70 -3.03
N PHE A 12 -3.24 8.57 -2.69
CA PHE A 12 -3.91 7.48 -1.95
C PHE A 12 -4.38 7.90 -0.55
N ASN A 13 -3.68 8.85 0.09
CA ASN A 13 -4.05 9.36 1.40
C ASN A 13 -4.89 10.64 1.36
N ASN A 14 -5.32 11.10 0.19
CA ASN A 14 -6.15 12.29 0.04
C ASN A 14 -7.46 12.15 0.84
N GLY A 15 -7.86 13.22 1.54
CA GLY A 15 -9.07 13.24 2.37
C GLY A 15 -8.96 12.54 3.74
N ARG A 16 -7.82 11.92 4.07
CA ARG A 16 -7.58 11.37 5.42
C ARG A 16 -7.39 12.48 6.46
N ASN A 17 -7.66 12.15 7.73
CA ASN A 17 -7.41 13.06 8.85
C ASN A 17 -5.92 13.50 8.86
N PRO A 18 -5.62 14.81 8.82
CA PRO A 18 -4.26 15.31 8.70
C PRO A 18 -3.33 14.93 9.87
N GLU A 19 -3.83 14.90 11.11
CA GLU A 19 -3.01 14.58 12.28
C GLU A 19 -2.63 13.10 12.31
N LEU A 20 -3.57 12.22 11.96
CA LEU A 20 -3.27 10.79 11.81
C LEU A 20 -2.33 10.52 10.63
N LEU A 21 -2.43 11.31 9.56
CA LEU A 21 -1.55 11.18 8.39
C LEU A 21 -0.10 11.55 8.72
N LYS A 22 0.12 12.60 9.53
CA LYS A 22 1.46 12.92 10.07
C LYS A 22 2.05 11.75 10.84
N LEU A 23 1.27 11.13 11.74
CA LEU A 23 1.71 9.96 12.50
C LEU A 23 2.04 8.78 11.57
N LYS A 24 1.22 8.53 10.54
CA LYS A 24 1.49 7.53 9.52
C LYS A 24 2.82 7.80 8.83
N TYR A 25 3.06 9.00 8.32
CA TYR A 25 4.30 9.33 7.62
C TYR A 25 5.54 9.22 8.52
N LYS A 26 5.43 9.60 9.80
CA LYS A 26 6.49 9.35 10.77
C LYS A 26 6.80 7.86 10.92
N LYS A 27 5.77 7.00 10.96
CA LYS A 27 5.94 5.52 11.00
C LYS A 27 6.51 4.96 9.70
N LEU A 28 6.11 5.45 8.53
CA LEU A 28 6.68 4.99 7.26
C LEU A 28 8.19 5.25 7.17
N ALA A 29 8.68 6.31 7.83
CA ALA A 29 10.08 6.70 7.80
C ALA A 29 10.97 5.94 8.80
N THR A 30 10.42 5.06 9.65
CA THR A 30 11.22 4.38 10.69
C THR A 30 12.12 3.30 10.11
N ASP A 31 11.60 2.51 9.18
CA ASP A 31 12.28 1.34 8.64
C ASP A 31 11.59 0.87 7.33
N PRO A 32 12.29 0.10 6.48
CA PRO A 32 11.73 -0.39 5.22
C PRO A 32 10.47 -1.24 5.39
N PHE A 33 10.37 -2.05 6.45
CA PHE A 33 9.21 -2.90 6.69
C PHE A 33 7.96 -2.05 6.94
N SER A 34 8.05 -1.05 7.82
CA SER A 34 6.98 -0.08 8.09
C SER A 34 6.57 0.69 6.83
N PHE A 35 7.54 1.06 5.99
CA PHE A 35 7.27 1.69 4.70
C PHE A 35 6.42 0.77 3.80
N PHE A 36 6.88 -0.43 3.49
CA PHE A 36 6.17 -1.35 2.59
C PHE A 36 4.79 -1.73 3.13
N ARG A 37 4.69 -1.99 4.43
CA ARG A 37 3.42 -2.29 5.09
C ARG A 37 2.42 -1.14 4.96
N GLY A 38 2.84 0.09 5.26
CA GLY A 38 1.95 1.25 5.22
C GLY A 38 1.67 1.83 3.83
N THR A 39 2.35 1.29 2.80
CA THR A 39 2.20 1.66 1.38
C THR A 39 1.80 0.48 0.49
N CYS A 40 1.19 -0.57 1.05
CA CYS A 40 0.81 -1.79 0.33
C CYS A 40 -0.05 -1.57 -0.93
N HIS A 41 -0.82 -0.47 -1.00
CA HIS A 41 -1.55 -0.06 -2.20
C HIS A 41 -0.68 0.06 -3.45
N LEU A 42 0.59 0.45 -3.31
CA LEU A 42 1.53 0.55 -4.44
C LEU A 42 1.71 -0.81 -5.14
N PHE A 43 1.74 -1.91 -4.38
CA PHE A 43 1.82 -3.26 -4.94
C PHE A 43 0.59 -3.59 -5.81
N TYR A 44 -0.60 -3.25 -5.33
CA TYR A 44 -1.85 -3.52 -6.06
C TYR A 44 -1.99 -2.62 -7.31
N GLU A 45 -1.53 -1.37 -7.24
CA GLU A 45 -1.49 -0.46 -8.38
C GLU A 45 -0.53 -0.97 -9.48
N ASP A 46 0.61 -1.53 -9.10
CA ASP A 46 1.61 -2.05 -10.03
C ASP A 46 1.34 -3.52 -10.42
N PHE A 47 0.25 -4.13 -9.91
CA PHE A 47 -0.08 -5.52 -10.20
C PHE A 47 -0.42 -5.70 -11.70
N PRO A 48 0.17 -6.71 -12.39
CA PRO A 48 -0.05 -6.87 -13.82
C PRO A 48 -1.53 -7.13 -14.15
N GLN A 49 -2.08 -6.29 -15.02
CA GLN A 49 -3.47 -6.43 -15.49
C GLN A 49 -3.72 -7.78 -16.17
N ASN A 50 -2.71 -8.32 -16.85
CA ASN A 50 -2.74 -9.62 -17.51
C ASN A 50 -1.93 -10.66 -16.71
N SER A 51 -2.30 -10.89 -15.45
CA SER A 51 -1.68 -11.90 -14.59
C SER A 51 -2.49 -13.20 -14.57
N LEU A 52 -1.82 -14.36 -14.64
CA LEU A 52 -2.46 -15.66 -14.42
C LEU A 52 -3.13 -15.75 -13.03
N MET A 53 -2.63 -14.98 -12.06
CA MET A 53 -3.23 -14.89 -10.73
C MET A 53 -4.65 -14.30 -10.74
N ASN A 54 -5.05 -13.57 -11.80
CA ASN A 54 -6.43 -13.09 -11.95
C ASN A 54 -7.42 -14.23 -12.22
N LEU A 55 -6.92 -15.43 -12.56
CA LEU A 55 -7.73 -16.65 -12.70
C LEU A 55 -7.84 -17.43 -11.40
N ALA A 56 -7.14 -17.03 -10.34
CA ALA A 56 -7.21 -17.70 -9.05
C ALA A 56 -8.66 -17.61 -8.51
N PRO A 57 -9.16 -18.68 -7.85
CA PRO A 57 -10.50 -18.65 -7.28
C PRO A 57 -10.60 -17.54 -6.22
N LEU A 58 -11.68 -16.78 -6.26
CA LEU A 58 -11.98 -15.80 -5.22
C LEU A 58 -12.11 -16.54 -3.89
N THR A 59 -11.23 -16.20 -2.95
CA THR A 59 -11.25 -16.74 -1.59
C THR A 59 -11.41 -15.59 -0.61
N TRP A 60 -11.99 -15.91 0.54
CA TRP A 60 -12.06 -14.96 1.65
C TRP A 60 -10.66 -14.83 2.24
N ILE A 61 -10.22 -13.60 2.49
CA ILE A 61 -9.01 -13.41 3.27
C ILE A 61 -9.33 -13.86 4.69
N CYS A 62 -8.72 -14.97 5.13
CA CYS A 62 -8.88 -15.45 6.50
C CYS A 62 -7.70 -14.89 7.32
N GLY A 63 -7.89 -13.70 7.87
CA GLY A 63 -6.97 -13.11 8.83
C GLY A 63 -6.07 -12.00 8.29
N ASP A 64 -5.46 -11.35 9.26
CA ASP A 64 -4.48 -10.30 9.12
C ASP A 64 -3.18 -10.96 8.63
N LEU A 65 -2.88 -10.87 7.32
CA LEU A 65 -1.67 -11.43 6.69
C LEU A 65 -0.41 -10.70 7.21
N HIS A 66 -0.09 -10.91 8.48
CA HIS A 66 1.17 -10.55 9.12
C HIS A 66 2.10 -11.74 8.98
N TYR A 67 3.05 -11.66 8.06
CA TYR A 67 4.31 -12.38 8.25
C TYR A 67 5.03 -11.65 9.39
N GLU A 68 5.08 -12.27 10.57
CA GLU A 68 6.01 -11.91 11.66
C GLU A 68 7.45 -12.12 11.22
#